data_AF-B5ILB5-F1
#
_entry.id   AF-B5ILB5-F1
#
_cell.length_a   1.000
_cell.length_b   1.000
_cell.length_c   1.000
_cell.angle_alpha   90.00
_cell.angle_beta   90.00
_cell.angle_gamma   90.00
#
_symmetry.space_group_name_H-M   'P 1'
#
loop_
_entity.id
_entity.type
_entity.pdbx_description
1 polymer ?
#
loop_
_entity_poly.entity_id
_entity_poly.type
_entity_poly.pdbx_seq_one_letter_code
_entity_poly.pdbx_strand_id
1 'polypeptide(L)'
;MDPDAGPLTMAELAELESTLLPAVERHHLRLLAHSLRTLQGIAGRRQGPAPETGRLEAWAAQVPALQDDPGFQERFLLQLQAAAGQLEAIAAELGTTALGLELEQLTQWARGQADARLNAPPAQPPPGH
;
A
#
# COMPACT_ATOMS: atom_id res chain seq x y z
N MET A 1 24.58 -4.45 -1.10
CA MET A 1 23.24 -4.46 -0.50
C MET A 1 22.32 -3.96 -1.59
N ASP A 2 21.69 -4.87 -2.31
CA ASP A 2 20.84 -4.54 -3.44
C ASP A 2 19.67 -3.68 -2.96
N PRO A 3 19.49 -2.45 -3.48
CA PRO A 3 18.36 -1.59 -3.12
C PRO A 3 17.00 -2.15 -3.59
N ASP A 4 17.01 -3.31 -4.25
CA ASP A 4 15.86 -4.03 -4.77
C ASP A 4 15.33 -5.11 -3.81
N ALA A 5 16.02 -5.38 -2.68
CA ALA A 5 15.56 -6.31 -1.64
C ALA A 5 14.50 -5.67 -0.73
N GLY A 6 13.46 -5.10 -1.33
CA GLY A 6 12.27 -4.65 -0.61
C GLY A 6 11.45 -5.83 -0.05
N PRO A 7 10.40 -5.55 0.74
CA PRO A 7 9.49 -6.57 1.29
C PRO A 7 8.66 -7.32 0.22
N LEU A 8 8.76 -6.92 -1.05
CA LEU A 8 8.19 -7.63 -2.20
C LEU A 8 9.28 -8.50 -2.85
N THR A 9 8.93 -9.72 -3.20
CA THR A 9 9.82 -10.59 -3.97
C THR A 9 9.91 -10.13 -5.43
N MET A 10 10.98 -10.54 -6.13
CA MET A 10 11.15 -10.28 -7.57
C MET A 10 9.96 -10.75 -8.41
N ALA A 11 9.35 -11.88 -8.03
CA ALA A 11 8.19 -12.42 -8.72
C ALA A 11 6.96 -11.52 -8.57
N GLU A 12 6.75 -10.95 -7.37
CA GLU A 12 5.67 -10.00 -7.11
C GLU A 12 5.89 -8.68 -7.85
N LEU A 13 7.12 -8.17 -7.87
CA LEU A 13 7.45 -6.98 -8.64
C LEU A 13 7.18 -7.21 -10.14
N ALA A 14 7.59 -8.36 -10.68
CA ALA A 14 7.32 -8.71 -12.07
C ALA A 14 5.82 -8.83 -12.37
N GLU A 15 5.02 -9.39 -11.45
CA GLU A 15 3.56 -9.46 -11.58
C GLU A 15 2.94 -8.05 -11.63
N LEU A 16 3.38 -7.15 -10.75
CA LEU A 16 2.95 -5.75 -10.74
C LEU A 16 3.37 -4.99 -12.00
N GLU A 17 4.57 -5.26 -12.53
CA GLU A 17 5.08 -4.64 -13.74
C GLU A 17 4.44 -5.17 -15.02
N SER A 18 3.97 -6.42 -15.02
CA SER A 18 3.22 -7.01 -16.12
C SER A 18 1.82 -6.40 -16.27
N THR A 19 1.37 -5.55 -15.34
CA THR A 19 0.08 -4.88 -15.43
C THR A 19 0.08 -3.80 -16.51
N LEU A 20 -0.96 -3.78 -17.35
CA LEU A 20 -1.19 -2.72 -18.34
C LEU A 20 -1.73 -1.41 -17.72
N LEU A 21 -1.56 -1.24 -16.41
CA LEU A 21 -2.01 -0.04 -15.69
C LEU A 21 -1.25 1.20 -16.15
N PRO A 22 -1.87 2.40 -16.08
CA PRO A 22 -1.16 3.66 -16.21
C PRO A 22 -0.03 3.77 -15.16
N ALA A 23 0.99 4.58 -15.45
CA ALA A 23 2.19 4.67 -14.61
C ALA A 23 1.88 5.09 -13.15
N VAL A 24 0.90 5.98 -12.95
CA VAL A 24 0.49 6.46 -11.62
C VAL A 24 -0.16 5.33 -10.81
N GLU A 25 -1.15 4.65 -11.37
CA GLU A 25 -1.85 3.53 -10.73
C GLU A 25 -0.90 2.36 -10.47
N ARG A 26 0.05 2.08 -11.37
CA ARG A 26 1.09 1.06 -11.13
C ARG A 26 2.00 1.44 -9.95
N HIS A 27 2.39 2.71 -9.85
CA HIS A 27 3.18 3.19 -8.72
C HIS A 27 2.40 3.09 -7.41
N HIS A 28 1.12 3.48 -7.40
CA HIS A 28 0.25 3.35 -6.24
C HIS A 28 0.07 1.87 -5.83
N LEU A 29 -0.14 0.97 -6.79
CA LEU A 29 -0.23 -0.46 -6.56
C LEU A 29 1.06 -1.03 -5.94
N ARG A 30 2.25 -0.64 -6.43
CA ARG A 30 3.53 -1.01 -5.81
C ARG A 30 3.63 -0.52 -4.37
N LEU A 31 3.18 0.70 -4.09
CA LEU A 31 3.19 1.26 -2.73
C LEU A 31 2.24 0.51 -1.78
N LEU A 32 1.04 0.15 -2.25
CA LEU A 32 0.07 -0.63 -1.48
C LEU A 32 0.58 -2.05 -1.21
N ALA A 33 1.11 -2.73 -2.23
CA ALA A 33 1.68 -4.06 -2.09
C ALA A 33 2.87 -4.08 -1.13
N HIS A 34 3.77 -3.09 -1.23
CA HIS A 34 4.89 -2.92 -0.32
C HIS A 34 4.40 -2.70 1.12
N SER A 35 3.45 -1.78 1.31
CA SER A 35 2.86 -1.49 2.63
C SER A 35 2.19 -2.72 3.22
N LEU A 36 1.45 -3.49 2.43
CA LEU A 36 0.81 -4.74 2.87
C LEU A 36 1.84 -5.74 3.39
N ARG A 37 2.93 -6.01 2.64
CA ARG A 37 3.98 -6.93 3.07
C ARG A 37 4.67 -6.45 4.34
N THR A 38 4.93 -5.15 4.45
CA THR A 38 5.48 -4.54 5.66
C THR A 38 4.53 -4.74 6.85
N LEU A 39 3.24 -4.44 6.70
CA LEU A 39 2.23 -4.61 7.76
C LEU A 39 2.07 -6.08 8.17
N GLN A 40 2.07 -7.01 7.22
CA GLN A 40 2.06 -8.46 7.49
C GLN A 40 3.31 -8.90 8.27
N GLY A 41 4.48 -8.37 7.91
CA GLY A 41 5.73 -8.59 8.63
C GLY A 41 5.70 -8.06 10.06
N ILE A 42 5.22 -6.83 10.26
CA ILE A 42 5.06 -6.21 11.59
C ILE A 42 4.06 -6.99 12.45
N ALA A 43 2.96 -7.44 11.85
CA ALA A 43 1.92 -8.19 12.56
C ALA A 43 2.31 -9.66 12.81
N GLY A 44 3.32 -10.18 12.11
CA GLY A 44 3.71 -11.60 12.15
C GLY A 44 2.62 -12.55 11.63
N ARG A 45 1.67 -12.04 10.83
CA ARG A 45 0.52 -12.79 10.32
C ARG A 45 0.08 -12.28 8.95
N ARG A 46 -0.55 -13.16 8.17
CA ARG A 46 -1.07 -12.85 6.82
C ARG A 46 -2.58 -12.64 6.76
N GLN A 47 -3.26 -12.57 7.90
CA GLN A 47 -4.72 -12.45 7.97
C GLN A 47 -5.11 -11.62 9.17
N GLY A 48 -6.32 -11.03 9.11
CA GLY A 48 -6.86 -10.17 10.15
C GLY A 48 -6.68 -8.68 9.87
N PRO A 49 -7.09 -7.83 10.82
CA PRO A 49 -6.98 -6.38 10.66
C PRO A 49 -5.52 -5.94 10.68
N ALA A 50 -5.27 -4.75 10.13
CA ALA A 50 -3.99 -4.07 10.20
C ALA A 50 -3.53 -3.90 11.66
N PRO A 51 -2.21 -3.92 11.92
CA PRO A 51 -1.68 -3.65 13.24
C PRO A 51 -2.08 -2.25 13.72
N GLU A 52 -2.44 -2.14 15.00
CA GLU A 52 -2.71 -0.87 15.67
C GLU A 52 -1.47 0.03 15.74
N THR A 53 -1.67 1.35 15.85
CA THR A 53 -0.61 2.36 15.85
C THR A 53 0.50 2.04 16.86
N GLY A 54 0.16 1.64 18.09
CA GLY A 54 1.16 1.31 19.11
C GLY A 54 2.11 0.16 18.71
N ARG A 55 1.63 -0.81 17.92
CA ARG A 55 2.47 -1.89 17.39
C ARG A 55 3.38 -1.40 16.26
N LEU A 56 2.89 -0.49 15.42
CA LEU A 56 3.70 0.15 14.37
C LEU A 56 4.84 0.98 14.97
N GLU A 57 4.53 1.78 15.99
CA GLU A 57 5.51 2.61 16.72
C GLU A 57 6.57 1.74 17.42
N ALA A 58 6.13 0.68 18.11
CA ALA A 58 7.04 -0.27 18.76
C ALA A 58 7.95 -0.99 17.77
N TRP A 59 7.46 -1.32 16.57
CA TRP A 59 8.30 -1.89 15.51
C TRP A 59 9.28 -0.85 14.96
N ALA A 60 8.82 0.38 14.69
CA ALA A 60 9.67 1.44 14.15
C ALA A 60 10.83 1.78 15.09
N ALA A 61 10.59 1.78 16.40
CA ALA A 61 11.63 1.96 17.42
C ALA A 61 12.70 0.85 17.39
N GLN A 62 12.41 -0.32 16.81
CA GLN A 62 13.36 -1.44 16.69
C GLN A 62 14.09 -1.48 15.34
N VAL A 63 13.69 -0.66 14.36
CA VAL A 63 14.34 -0.61 13.05
C VAL A 63 15.49 0.40 13.08
N PRO A 64 16.76 -0.03 12.93
CA PRO A 64 17.90 0.88 13.04
C PRO A 64 17.82 2.06 12.06
N ALA A 65 17.42 1.80 10.82
CA ALA A 65 17.27 2.84 9.79
C ALA A 65 16.23 3.92 10.12
N LEU A 66 15.28 3.65 11.02
CA LEU A 66 14.30 4.63 11.48
C LEU A 66 14.77 5.36 12.76
N GLN A 67 15.67 4.77 13.54
CA GLN A 67 16.19 5.38 14.78
C GLN A 67 17.14 6.55 14.49
N ASP A 68 17.92 6.49 13.41
CA ASP A 68 18.90 7.52 13.04
C ASP A 68 18.24 8.85 12.60
N ASP A 69 16.97 8.85 12.19
CA ASP A 69 16.24 10.05 11.76
C ASP A 69 14.79 10.04 12.29
N PRO A 70 14.50 10.72 13.42
CA PRO A 70 13.15 10.75 14.00
C PRO A 70 12.13 11.45 13.10
N GLY A 71 12.56 12.39 12.26
CA GLY A 71 11.68 13.06 11.29
C GLY A 71 11.32 12.15 10.12
N PHE A 72 12.21 11.26 9.71
CA PHE A 72 11.90 10.19 8.77
C PHE A 72 10.98 9.13 9.40
N GLN A 73 11.24 8.73 10.66
CA GLN A 73 10.41 7.79 11.39
C GLN A 73 8.95 8.24 11.45
N GLU A 74 8.68 9.49 11.85
CA GLU A 74 7.33 10.03 11.93
C GLU A 74 6.63 10.02 10.56
N ARG A 75 7.32 10.50 9.52
CA ARG A 75 6.77 10.51 8.15
C ARG A 75 6.49 9.11 7.62
N PHE A 76 7.39 8.16 7.89
CA PHE A 76 7.22 6.77 7.50
C PHE A 76 6.02 6.15 8.21
N LEU A 77 5.87 6.36 9.51
CA LEU A 77 4.72 5.88 10.28
C LEU A 77 3.40 6.48 9.79
N LEU A 78 3.37 7.78 9.45
CA LEU A 78 2.18 8.41 8.88
C LEU A 78 1.81 7.79 7.53
N GLN A 79 2.79 7.58 6.65
CA GLN A 79 2.55 6.91 5.37
C GLN A 79 2.04 5.49 5.54
N LEU A 80 2.63 4.73 6.47
CA LEU A 80 2.24 3.35 6.73
C LEU A 80 0.83 3.25 7.32
N GLN A 81 0.45 4.18 8.21
CA GLN A 81 -0.92 4.27 8.74
C GLN A 81 -1.93 4.65 7.67
N ALA A 82 -1.59 5.61 6.80
CA ALA A 82 -2.45 5.98 5.68
C ALA A 82 -2.65 4.79 4.72
N ALA A 83 -1.60 4.03 4.43
CA ALA A 83 -1.67 2.83 3.62
C ALA A 83 -2.50 1.72 4.30
N ALA A 84 -2.35 1.53 5.62
CA ALA A 84 -3.17 0.60 6.38
C ALA A 84 -4.66 0.94 6.27
N GLY A 85 -5.03 2.21 6.41
CA GLY A 85 -6.41 2.66 6.21
C GLY A 85 -6.96 2.41 4.80
N GLN A 86 -6.13 2.61 3.77
CA GLN A 86 -6.51 2.27 2.39
C GLN A 86 -6.71 0.77 2.21
N LEU A 87 -5.82 -0.07 2.77
CA LEU A 87 -5.93 -1.52 2.70
C LEU A 87 -7.19 -2.03 3.44
N GLU A 88 -7.54 -1.44 4.58
CA GLU A 88 -8.80 -1.75 5.29
C GLU A 88 -10.04 -1.41 4.43
N ALA A 89 -10.04 -0.25 3.76
CA ALA A 89 -11.12 0.12 2.87
C ALA A 89 -11.26 -0.85 1.69
N ILE A 90 -10.14 -1.19 1.03
CA ILE A 90 -10.11 -2.16 -0.08
C ILE A 90 -10.59 -3.54 0.40
N ALA A 91 -10.13 -3.97 1.58
CA ALA A 91 -10.53 -5.24 2.15
C ALA A 91 -12.04 -5.28 2.48
N ALA A 92 -12.61 -4.18 2.98
CA ALA A 92 -14.03 -4.06 3.22
C ALA A 92 -14.85 -4.17 1.92
N GLU A 93 -14.39 -3.54 0.83
CA GLU A 93 -15.02 -3.67 -0.49
C GLU A 93 -15.00 -5.12 -1.01
N LEU A 94 -13.92 -5.86 -0.73
CA LEU A 94 -13.71 -7.23 -1.17
C LEU A 94 -14.22 -8.29 -0.19
N GLY A 95 -14.77 -7.89 0.95
CA GLY A 95 -15.26 -8.81 2.00
C GLY A 95 -14.15 -9.64 2.67
N THR A 96 -12.92 -9.14 2.72
CA THR A 96 -11.77 -9.78 3.37
C THR A 96 -11.23 -8.90 4.52
N THR A 97 -10.10 -9.28 5.08
CA THR A 97 -9.37 -8.51 6.10
C THR A 97 -8.18 -7.79 5.48
N ALA A 98 -7.77 -6.63 6.02
CA ALA A 98 -6.67 -5.85 5.44
C ALA A 98 -5.39 -6.66 5.22
N LEU A 99 -4.98 -7.47 6.19
CA LEU A 99 -3.79 -8.31 6.04
C LEU A 99 -4.04 -9.52 5.15
N GLY A 100 -5.29 -9.94 4.97
CA GLY A 100 -5.69 -11.06 4.12
C GLY A 100 -5.83 -10.70 2.63
N LEU A 101 -5.51 -9.46 2.26
CA LEU A 101 -5.41 -9.07 0.85
C LEU A 101 -4.25 -9.79 0.18
N GLU A 102 -4.50 -10.26 -1.04
CA GLU A 102 -3.48 -10.86 -1.90
C GLU A 102 -3.14 -9.92 -3.07
N LEU A 103 -1.96 -10.12 -3.68
CA LEU A 103 -1.47 -9.23 -4.74
C LEU A 103 -2.39 -9.20 -5.96
N GLU A 104 -2.99 -10.34 -6.30
CA GLU A 104 -3.98 -10.46 -7.38
C GLU A 104 -5.20 -9.58 -7.10
N GLN A 105 -5.70 -9.58 -5.86
CA GLN A 105 -6.86 -8.77 -5.46
C GLN A 105 -6.56 -7.27 -5.54
N LEU A 106 -5.38 -6.86 -5.07
CA LEU A 106 -4.92 -5.46 -5.19
C LEU A 106 -4.79 -5.05 -6.67
N THR A 107 -4.29 -5.93 -7.52
CA THR A 107 -4.13 -5.69 -8.96
C THR A 107 -5.48 -5.53 -9.66
N GLN A 108 -6.45 -6.40 -9.34
CA GLN A 108 -7.81 -6.31 -9.87
C GLN A 108 -8.50 -5.02 -9.42
N TRP A 109 -8.38 -4.66 -8.14
CA TRP A 109 -8.94 -3.41 -7.61
C TRP A 109 -8.31 -2.18 -8.29
N ALA A 110 -6.98 -2.15 -8.44
CA ALA A 110 -6.27 -1.04 -9.09
C ALA A 110 -6.67 -0.88 -10.56
N ARG A 111 -6.94 -2.00 -11.26
CA ARG A 111 -7.48 -1.99 -12.61
C ARG A 111 -8.89 -1.41 -12.66
N GLY A 112 -9.77 -1.82 -11.76
CA GLY A 112 -11.11 -1.23 -11.64
C GLY A 112 -11.07 0.28 -11.41
N GLN A 113 -10.17 0.77 -10.56
CA GLN A 113 -9.97 2.20 -10.33
C GLN A 113 -9.45 2.94 -11.57
N ALA A 114 -8.49 2.35 -12.29
CA ALA A 114 -7.97 2.91 -13.53
C ALA A 114 -9.06 3.01 -14.60
N ASP A 115 -9.83 1.94 -14.80
CA ASP A 115 -10.98 1.91 -15.72
C ASP A 115 -12.05 2.94 -15.31
N ALA A 116 -12.37 3.06 -14.02
CA ALA A 116 -13.31 4.05 -13.52
C ALA A 116 -12.83 5.49 -13.80
N ARG A 117 -11.53 5.78 -13.65
CA ARG A 117 -10.97 7.10 -13.96
C ARG A 117 -10.94 7.41 -15.44
N LEU A 118 -10.63 6.42 -16.28
CA LEU A 118 -10.63 6.58 -17.74
C LEU A 118 -12.05 6.79 -18.28
N ASN A 119 -13.05 6.16 -17.66
CA ASN A 119 -14.46 6.31 -18.02
C ASN A 119 -15.15 7.48 -17.29
N ALA A 120 -14.51 8.09 -16.29
CA ALA A 120 -15.05 9.25 -15.61
C ALA A 120 -15.03 10.47 -16.55
N PRO A 121 -16.13 11.22 -16.67
CA PRO A 121 -16.12 12.45 -17.44
C PRO A 121 -15.08 13.42 -16.83
N PRO A 122 -14.35 14.19 -17.66
CA PRO A 122 -13.39 15.16 -17.15
C PRO A 122 -14.12 16.11 -16.19
N ALA A 123 -13.57 16.28 -14.99
CA ALA A 123 -14.09 17.20 -13.99
C ALA A 123 -14.26 18.57 -14.66
N GLN A 124 -15.52 19.01 -14.81
CA GLN A 124 -15.81 20.31 -15.39
C GLN A 124 -15.10 21.38 -14.54
N PRO A 125 -14.32 22.29 -15.14
CA PRO A 125 -13.66 23.33 -14.37
C PRO A 125 -14.74 24.15 -13.63
N PRO A 126 -14.47 24.58 -12.38
CA PRO A 126 -15.44 25.35 -11.62
C PRO A 126 -15.81 26.62 -12.41
N PRO A 127 -17.10 27.02 -12.43
CA PRO A 127 -17.50 28.24 -13.09
C PRO A 127 -16.79 29.42 -12.41
N GLY A 128 -16.03 30.17 -13.20
CA GLY A 128 -15.36 31.38 -12.74
C GLY A 128 -16.38 32.38 -12.19
N HIS A 129 -16.09 32.92 -11.01
CA HIS A 129 -16.80 34.07 -10.43
C HIS A 129 -16.14 35.37 -10.88
#